data_AF-A0A847IXB8-F1
#
_entry.id   AF-A0A847IXB8-F1
#
_cell.length_a   1.000
_cell.length_b   1.000
_cell.length_c   1.000
_cell.angle_alpha   90.00
_cell.angle_beta   90.00
_cell.angle_gamma   90.00
#
_symmetry.space_group_name_H-M   'P 1'
#
loop_
_entity.id
_entity.type
_entity.pdbx_description
1 polymer ?
#
loop_
_entity_poly.entity_id
_entity_poly.type
_entity_poly.pdbx_seq_one_letter_code
_entity_poly.pdbx_strand_id
1 'polypeptide(L)'
;TAYTIRKEISSDLKLDKVVGIGIRRILENRLKEFGNDAKKAFSNLDENPIWLNKEKGIAIKRVTISGINNAEALHDKRDKEGNLILDKNGKPQPVDFVNTGNNHHVAVYRKPVFDKDGNHAEDENGNKKYELEENVVSFYEAVSRRNLGLPVIDKAYKASEGWQFLFSMKQNEYFVFPRTEKVEKIDEETGEITEEEIVVFDPNDIDLLNPDNYKLISPNLFRVQKFSKLIYGNSVVREYVFRHHLETSIKNTSSVLKGITWIDFRSSKGLDKIVKVRVNHIGKIVSVGEY
;
A
#
# COMPACT_ATOMS: atom_id res chain seq x y z
N THR A 1 21.08 7.39 -2.39
CA THR A 1 21.22 7.34 -3.86
C THR A 1 20.09 8.11 -4.49
N ALA A 2 20.37 9.03 -5.41
CA ALA A 2 19.32 9.75 -6.14
C ALA A 2 19.18 9.13 -7.54
N TYR A 3 18.06 8.46 -7.79
CA TYR A 3 17.75 7.95 -9.13
C TYR A 3 17.27 9.11 -10.00
N THR A 4 17.61 9.10 -11.29
CA THR A 4 17.18 10.14 -12.23
C THR A 4 16.70 9.52 -13.52
N ILE A 5 15.77 10.18 -14.20
CA ILE A 5 15.26 9.75 -15.50
C ILE A 5 15.21 10.93 -16.46
N ARG A 6 15.29 10.64 -17.76
CA ARG A 6 15.18 11.64 -18.84
C ARG A 6 13.74 11.71 -19.32
N LYS A 7 13.03 12.78 -18.99
CA LYS A 7 11.64 13.02 -19.42
C LYS A 7 11.62 14.08 -20.53
N GLU A 8 10.70 13.91 -21.48
CA GLU A 8 10.39 14.94 -22.47
C GLU A 8 9.72 16.15 -21.82
N ILE A 9 9.91 17.33 -22.43
CA ILE A 9 9.20 18.53 -22.02
C ILE A 9 7.78 18.46 -22.56
N SER A 10 6.82 18.44 -21.65
CA SER A 10 5.38 18.35 -21.93
C SER A 10 4.61 19.14 -20.87
N SER A 11 3.31 19.37 -21.10
CA SER A 11 2.42 20.00 -20.10
C SER A 11 2.44 19.32 -18.73
N ASP A 12 2.66 18.00 -18.69
CA ASP A 12 2.63 17.21 -17.44
C ASP A 12 4.01 17.12 -16.75
N LEU A 13 4.96 17.98 -17.14
CA LEU A 13 6.28 18.03 -16.54
C LEU A 13 6.21 18.79 -15.20
N LYS A 14 6.64 18.12 -14.13
CA LYS A 14 6.79 18.71 -12.80
C LYS A 14 8.13 19.41 -12.70
N LEU A 15 8.14 20.75 -12.78
CA LEU A 15 9.37 21.55 -12.82
C LEU A 15 10.19 21.44 -11.53
N ASP A 16 9.54 21.28 -10.38
CA ASP A 16 10.16 21.05 -9.06
C ASP A 16 11.05 19.79 -9.02
N LYS A 17 10.80 18.82 -9.92
CA LYS A 17 11.59 17.60 -10.05
C LYS A 17 12.81 17.74 -10.97
N VAL A 18 12.94 18.82 -11.74
CA VAL A 18 14.05 18.98 -12.70
C VAL A 18 15.37 19.17 -11.97
N VAL A 19 16.32 18.24 -12.11
CA VAL A 19 17.57 18.22 -11.33
C VAL A 19 18.46 19.44 -11.66
N GLY A 20 18.53 19.82 -12.94
CA GLY A 20 19.33 20.95 -13.37
C GLY A 20 18.65 22.29 -13.04
N ILE A 21 19.16 23.01 -12.05
CA ILE A 21 18.62 24.30 -11.59
C ILE A 21 18.55 25.33 -12.72
N GLY A 22 19.59 25.43 -13.55
CA GLY A 22 19.62 26.35 -14.69
C GLY A 22 18.53 26.06 -15.74
N ILE A 23 18.35 24.77 -16.06
CA ILE A 23 17.29 24.32 -16.99
C ILE A 23 15.91 24.57 -16.37
N ARG A 24 15.74 24.28 -15.08
CA ARG A 24 14.49 24.54 -14.35
C ARG A 24 14.08 26.00 -14.47
N ARG A 25 15.02 26.93 -14.25
CA ARG A 25 14.77 28.38 -14.37
C ARG A 25 14.34 28.79 -15.79
N ILE A 26 14.95 28.21 -16.83
CA ILE A 26 14.55 28.45 -18.22
C ILE A 26 13.10 28.01 -18.45
N LEU A 27 12.72 26.82 -17.96
CA LEU A 27 11.36 26.30 -18.09
C LEU A 27 10.33 27.10 -17.30
N GLU A 28 10.68 27.57 -16.10
CA GLU A 28 9.82 28.43 -15.27
C GLU A 28 9.58 29.79 -15.93
N ASN A 29 10.62 30.39 -16.52
CA ASN A 29 10.47 31.64 -17.27
C ASN A 29 9.58 31.44 -18.50
N ARG A 30 9.79 30.36 -19.25
CA ARG A 30 8.93 29.99 -20.37
C ARG A 30 7.48 29.79 -19.94
N LEU A 31 7.24 29.16 -18.80
CA LEU A 31 5.91 28.97 -18.26
C LEU A 31 5.24 30.32 -17.91
N LYS A 32 6.00 31.26 -17.33
CA LYS A 32 5.52 32.62 -17.03
C LYS A 32 5.17 33.42 -18.29
N GLU A 33 5.98 33.33 -19.34
CA GLU A 33 5.72 33.99 -20.64
C GLU A 33 4.35 33.64 -21.22
N PHE A 34 3.84 32.42 -20.94
CA PHE A 34 2.55 31.92 -21.43
C PHE A 34 1.46 31.98 -20.35
N GLY A 35 1.60 32.87 -19.36
CA GLY A 35 0.58 33.09 -18.33
C GLY A 35 0.38 31.88 -17.40
N ASN A 36 1.45 31.12 -17.15
CA ASN A 36 1.45 29.86 -16.40
C ASN A 36 0.59 28.74 -17.02
N ASP A 37 0.29 28.81 -18.32
CA ASP A 37 -0.38 27.76 -19.07
C ASP A 37 0.62 26.77 -19.66
N ALA A 38 0.85 25.65 -18.96
CA ALA A 38 1.82 24.63 -19.37
C ALA A 38 1.47 23.96 -20.71
N LYS A 39 0.18 23.89 -21.07
CA LYS A 39 -0.24 23.33 -22.37
C LYS A 39 0.21 24.21 -23.51
N LYS A 40 0.16 25.53 -23.34
CA LYS A 40 0.65 26.47 -24.35
C LYS A 40 2.18 26.56 -24.32
N ALA A 41 2.77 26.76 -23.13
CA ALA A 41 4.20 26.99 -22.94
C ALA A 41 5.10 25.89 -23.53
N PHE A 42 4.62 24.64 -23.45
CA PHE A 42 5.34 23.43 -23.84
C PHE A 42 4.73 22.72 -25.04
N SER A 43 3.85 23.39 -25.78
CA SER A 43 3.37 22.92 -27.10
C SER A 43 4.25 23.44 -28.22
N ASN A 44 4.21 22.75 -29.36
CA ASN A 44 4.83 23.18 -30.61
C ASN A 44 6.33 23.55 -30.49
N LEU A 45 7.09 22.68 -29.80
CA LEU A 45 8.53 22.91 -29.54
C LEU A 45 9.40 22.79 -30.80
N ASP A 46 8.87 22.29 -31.91
CA ASP A 46 9.58 22.25 -33.19
C ASP A 46 9.63 23.64 -33.86
N GLU A 47 8.50 24.36 -33.86
CA GLU A 47 8.43 25.74 -34.40
C GLU A 47 8.85 26.80 -33.39
N ASN A 48 8.66 26.54 -32.09
CA ASN A 48 9.02 27.46 -31.02
C ASN A 48 9.89 26.77 -29.95
N PRO A 49 11.16 26.49 -30.26
CA PRO A 49 12.03 25.71 -29.38
C PRO A 49 12.39 26.44 -28.09
N ILE A 50 12.57 25.66 -27.03
CA ILE A 50 13.13 26.15 -25.77
C ILE A 50 14.65 26.03 -25.86
N TRP A 51 15.35 27.16 -25.85
CA TRP A 51 16.79 27.20 -26.08
C TRP A 51 17.59 27.06 -24.78
N LEU A 52 18.56 26.14 -24.76
CA LEU A 52 19.64 26.17 -23.79
C LEU A 52 20.70 27.19 -24.21
N ASN A 53 20.99 27.20 -25.51
CA ASN A 53 21.86 28.18 -26.14
C ASN A 53 21.33 28.44 -27.55
N LYS A 54 20.77 29.63 -27.76
CA LYS A 54 20.15 30.03 -29.03
C LYS A 54 21.18 30.24 -30.13
N GLU A 55 22.33 30.84 -29.81
CA GLU A 55 23.42 31.12 -30.77
C GLU A 55 24.01 29.84 -31.36
N LYS A 56 24.12 28.79 -30.54
CA LYS A 56 24.62 27.47 -30.96
C LYS A 56 23.52 26.53 -31.49
N GLY A 57 22.26 27.00 -31.56
CA GLY A 57 21.13 26.17 -31.98
C GLY A 57 20.85 24.97 -31.06
N ILE A 58 21.21 25.05 -29.77
CA ILE A 58 21.03 23.94 -28.82
C ILE A 58 19.70 24.11 -28.10
N ALA A 59 18.70 23.35 -28.54
CA ALA A 59 17.38 23.29 -27.93
C ALA A 59 17.27 22.20 -26.85
N ILE A 60 16.44 22.45 -25.85
CA ILE A 60 16.09 21.51 -24.78
C ILE A 60 14.82 20.77 -25.23
N LYS A 61 14.96 19.48 -25.52
CA LYS A 61 13.81 18.59 -25.79
C LYS A 61 13.46 17.69 -24.61
N ARG A 62 14.48 17.30 -23.85
CA ARG A 62 14.36 16.39 -22.69
C ARG A 62 15.17 16.90 -21.52
N VAL A 63 14.64 16.72 -20.32
CA VAL A 63 15.26 17.13 -19.06
C VAL A 63 15.46 15.95 -18.13
N THR A 64 16.47 16.05 -17.29
CA THR A 64 16.70 15.08 -16.21
C THR A 64 15.85 15.48 -15.02
N ILE A 65 14.97 14.59 -14.59
CA ILE A 65 14.16 14.76 -13.39
C ILE A 65 14.57 13.76 -12.32
N SER A 66 14.33 14.10 -11.06
CA SER A 66 14.41 13.14 -9.97
C SER A 66 13.47 11.97 -10.26
N GLY A 67 14.04 10.76 -10.15
CA GLY A 67 13.41 9.50 -10.46
C GLY A 67 12.59 8.94 -9.30
N ILE A 68 12.41 7.64 -9.34
CA ILE A 68 11.67 6.84 -8.34
C ILE A 68 12.43 6.79 -7.01
N ASN A 69 11.71 6.68 -5.90
CA ASN A 69 12.31 6.58 -4.56
C ASN A 69 12.77 5.15 -4.23
N ASN A 70 12.03 4.15 -4.71
CA ASN A 70 12.33 2.74 -4.52
C ASN A 70 12.68 2.13 -5.87
N ALA A 71 13.88 1.60 -5.99
CA ALA A 71 14.36 0.99 -7.21
C ALA A 71 15.18 -0.25 -6.87
N GLU A 72 15.03 -1.30 -7.68
CA GLU A 72 15.83 -2.52 -7.59
C GLU A 72 16.75 -2.61 -8.81
N ALA A 73 18.01 -3.00 -8.59
CA ALA A 73 18.98 -3.11 -9.67
C ALA A 73 18.72 -4.39 -10.49
N LEU A 74 18.73 -4.25 -11.82
CA LEU A 74 18.57 -5.38 -12.73
C LEU A 74 19.90 -5.96 -13.19
N HIS A 75 20.87 -5.08 -13.46
CA HIS A 75 22.16 -5.45 -13.99
C HIS A 75 23.29 -4.67 -13.34
N ASP A 76 24.45 -5.32 -13.28
CA ASP A 76 25.72 -4.70 -12.92
C ASP A 76 26.48 -4.24 -14.16
N LYS A 77 27.25 -3.16 -13.97
CA LYS A 77 28.09 -2.52 -14.97
C LYS A 77 29.16 -3.48 -15.43
N ARG A 78 29.33 -3.56 -16.75
CA ARG A 78 30.40 -4.33 -17.39
C ARG A 78 31.28 -3.44 -18.26
N ASP A 79 32.55 -3.79 -18.38
CA ASP A 79 33.48 -3.19 -19.34
C ASP A 79 33.19 -3.69 -20.77
N LYS A 80 34.01 -3.26 -21.74
CA LYS A 80 33.84 -3.64 -23.15
C LYS A 80 34.13 -5.14 -23.39
N GLU A 81 34.84 -5.79 -22.48
CA GLU A 81 35.15 -7.22 -22.47
C GLU A 81 34.10 -8.06 -21.72
N GLY A 82 33.14 -7.43 -21.03
CA GLY A 82 32.07 -8.10 -20.28
C GLY A 82 32.39 -8.35 -18.81
N ASN A 83 33.53 -7.90 -18.28
CA ASN A 83 33.89 -8.05 -16.87
C ASN A 83 33.19 -7.01 -15.99
N LEU A 84 32.89 -7.38 -14.74
CA LEU A 84 32.24 -6.49 -13.79
C LEU A 84 33.13 -5.29 -13.45
N ILE A 85 32.56 -4.09 -13.53
CA ILE A 85 33.23 -2.87 -13.06
C ILE A 85 32.89 -2.69 -11.57
N LEU A 86 33.94 -2.74 -10.75
CA LEU A 86 33.83 -2.61 -9.30
C LEU A 86 33.94 -1.14 -8.85
N ASP A 87 33.30 -0.82 -7.74
CA ASP A 87 33.46 0.46 -7.05
C ASP A 87 34.76 0.49 -6.22
N LYS A 88 34.98 1.62 -5.53
CA LYS A 88 36.14 1.81 -4.62
C LYS A 88 36.24 0.79 -3.47
N ASN A 89 35.17 0.03 -3.20
CA ASN A 89 35.11 -0.98 -2.15
C ASN A 89 35.11 -2.42 -2.73
N GLY A 90 35.35 -2.58 -4.04
CA GLY A 90 35.34 -3.88 -4.70
C GLY A 90 33.95 -4.46 -4.96
N LYS A 91 32.87 -3.66 -4.88
CA LYS A 91 31.50 -4.12 -5.15
C LYS A 91 31.08 -3.81 -6.59
N PRO A 92 30.31 -4.69 -7.26
CA PRO A 92 29.72 -4.40 -8.57
C PRO A 92 28.88 -3.12 -8.55
N GLN A 93 28.97 -2.33 -9.62
CA GLN A 93 28.20 -1.10 -9.76
C GLN A 93 26.90 -1.34 -10.54
N PRO A 94 25.72 -1.08 -9.98
CA PRO A 94 24.46 -1.26 -10.72
C PRO A 94 24.28 -0.18 -11.81
N VAL A 95 23.70 -0.57 -12.95
CA VAL A 95 23.48 0.33 -14.11
C VAL A 95 22.02 0.55 -14.48
N ASP A 96 21.21 -0.48 -14.32
CA ASP A 96 19.80 -0.48 -14.70
C ASP A 96 18.93 -0.74 -13.47
N PHE A 97 17.79 -0.07 -13.40
CA PHE A 97 16.91 -0.15 -12.25
C PHE A 97 15.44 -0.25 -12.67
N VAL A 98 14.66 -0.97 -11.86
CA VAL A 98 13.20 -1.08 -12.02
C VAL A 98 12.47 -0.47 -10.84
N ASN A 99 11.29 0.12 -11.10
CA ASN A 99 10.41 0.63 -10.05
C ASN A 99 9.60 -0.49 -9.41
N THR A 100 9.77 -0.69 -8.11
CA THR A 100 9.05 -1.69 -7.31
C THR A 100 7.85 -1.10 -6.56
N GLY A 101 7.50 0.17 -6.80
CA GLY A 101 6.46 0.89 -6.06
C GLY A 101 5.02 0.41 -6.30
N ASN A 102 4.78 -0.52 -7.23
CA ASN A 102 3.45 -1.10 -7.43
C ASN A 102 3.28 -2.35 -6.54
N ASN A 103 2.37 -2.27 -5.57
CA ASN A 103 2.09 -3.37 -4.65
C ASN A 103 1.17 -4.40 -5.31
N HIS A 104 1.51 -5.69 -5.19
CA HIS A 104 0.68 -6.79 -5.69
C HIS A 104 -0.28 -7.31 -4.61
N HIS A 105 0.19 -7.41 -3.37
CA HIS A 105 -0.62 -7.74 -2.19
C HIS A 105 0.10 -7.33 -0.91
N VAL A 106 -0.62 -7.44 0.20
CA VAL A 106 -0.03 -7.46 1.55
C VAL A 106 -0.37 -8.80 2.19
N ALA A 107 0.59 -9.43 2.85
CA ALA A 107 0.39 -10.62 3.65
C ALA A 107 0.50 -10.26 5.14
N VAL A 108 -0.43 -10.74 5.96
CA VAL A 108 -0.49 -10.45 7.40
C VAL A 108 -0.11 -11.71 8.18
N TYR A 109 0.72 -11.53 9.20
CA TYR A 109 1.27 -12.59 10.04
C TYR A 109 1.10 -12.24 11.52
N ARG A 110 0.92 -13.26 12.36
CA ARG A 110 1.12 -13.17 13.80
C ARG A 110 2.59 -13.43 14.10
N LYS A 111 3.27 -12.43 14.65
CA LYS A 111 4.63 -12.51 15.19
C LYS A 111 4.54 -12.79 16.70
N PRO A 112 5.20 -13.83 17.22
CA PRO A 112 5.19 -14.11 18.66
C PRO A 112 5.87 -12.97 19.43
N VAL A 113 5.30 -12.63 20.58
CA VAL A 113 5.92 -11.71 21.54
C VAL A 113 6.63 -12.53 22.59
N PHE A 114 7.90 -12.22 22.85
CA PHE A 114 8.68 -12.90 23.88
C PHE A 114 8.83 -12.02 25.12
N ASP A 115 8.83 -12.64 26.29
CA ASP A 115 9.14 -11.97 27.56
C ASP A 115 10.66 -11.72 27.70
N LYS A 116 11.06 -11.14 28.84
CA LYS A 116 12.47 -10.83 29.12
C LYS A 116 13.35 -12.09 29.26
N ASP A 117 12.74 -13.24 29.54
CA ASP A 117 13.40 -14.52 29.74
C ASP A 117 13.46 -15.34 28.42
N GLY A 118 12.91 -14.79 27.33
CA GLY A 118 12.89 -15.41 26.01
C GLY A 118 11.76 -16.43 25.81
N ASN A 119 10.81 -16.53 26.75
CA ASN A 119 9.64 -17.38 26.62
C ASN A 119 8.52 -16.64 25.90
N HIS A 120 7.56 -17.38 25.34
CA HIS A 120 6.40 -16.78 24.68
C HIS A 120 5.56 -16.05 25.72
N ALA A 121 5.46 -14.73 25.61
CA ALA A 121 4.68 -13.93 26.53
C ALA A 121 3.20 -14.35 26.49
N GLU A 122 2.54 -14.37 27.64
CA GLU A 122 1.12 -14.66 27.78
C GLU A 122 0.34 -13.40 28.17
N ASP A 123 -0.94 -13.36 27.79
CA ASP A 123 -1.90 -12.36 28.24
C ASP A 123 -2.47 -12.69 29.62
N GLU A 124 -3.31 -11.79 30.14
CA GLU A 124 -3.92 -11.92 31.47
C GLU A 124 -4.82 -13.17 31.59
N ASN A 125 -5.22 -13.75 30.45
CA ASN A 125 -6.03 -14.95 30.36
C ASN A 125 -5.19 -16.22 30.07
N GLY A 126 -3.86 -16.12 30.07
CA GLY A 126 -2.96 -17.24 29.78
C GLY A 126 -2.82 -17.58 28.29
N ASN A 127 -3.30 -16.72 27.37
CA ASN A 127 -3.12 -16.94 25.94
C ASN A 127 -1.80 -16.35 25.46
N LYS A 128 -1.12 -17.07 24.56
CA LYS A 128 0.10 -16.60 23.90
C LYS A 128 -0.13 -15.26 23.18
N LYS A 129 0.70 -14.28 23.48
CA LYS A 129 0.68 -12.95 22.87
C LYS A 129 1.33 -12.94 21.50
N TYR A 130 0.72 -12.20 20.59
CA TYR A 130 1.23 -11.96 19.24
C TYR A 130 1.06 -10.50 18.85
N GLU A 131 1.98 -10.02 18.01
CA GLU A 131 1.86 -8.77 17.27
C GLU A 131 1.51 -9.08 15.82
N LEU A 132 0.74 -8.19 15.19
CA LEU A 132 0.44 -8.31 13.77
C LEU A 132 1.48 -7.58 12.94
N GLU A 133 2.15 -8.34 12.08
CA GLU A 133 3.16 -7.87 11.15
C GLU A 133 2.76 -8.12 9.71
N GLU A 134 3.23 -7.26 8.82
CA GLU A 134 2.74 -7.20 7.46
C GLU A 134 3.88 -7.17 6.46
N ASN A 135 3.81 -8.05 5.46
CA ASN A 135 4.74 -8.06 4.35
C ASN A 135 4.05 -7.53 3.09
N VAL A 136 4.48 -6.35 2.61
CA VAL A 136 3.97 -5.77 1.36
C VAL A 136 4.81 -6.30 0.21
N VAL A 137 4.19 -7.09 -0.65
CA VAL A 137 4.86 -7.74 -1.78
C VAL A 137 4.58 -6.92 -3.04
N SER A 138 5.64 -6.48 -3.70
CA SER A 138 5.55 -5.74 -4.96
C SER A 138 5.15 -6.67 -6.12
N PHE A 139 4.66 -6.09 -7.22
CA PHE A 139 4.43 -6.85 -8.45
C PHE A 139 5.73 -7.47 -8.99
N TYR A 140 6.84 -6.74 -8.89
CA TYR A 140 8.15 -7.25 -9.28
C TYR A 140 8.55 -8.49 -8.46
N GLU A 141 8.44 -8.41 -7.13
CA GLU A 141 8.74 -9.55 -6.25
C GLU A 141 7.83 -10.75 -6.55
N ALA A 142 6.52 -10.51 -6.75
CA ALA A 142 5.57 -11.57 -7.07
C ALA A 142 5.94 -12.31 -8.37
N VAL A 143 6.36 -11.58 -9.40
CA VAL A 143 6.83 -12.18 -10.67
C VAL A 143 8.15 -12.91 -10.47
N SER A 144 9.10 -12.32 -9.75
CA SER A 144 10.39 -12.94 -9.44
C SER A 144 10.22 -14.28 -8.72
N ARG A 145 9.40 -14.31 -7.65
CA ARG A 145 9.06 -15.54 -6.92
C ARG A 145 8.48 -16.61 -7.85
N ARG A 146 7.52 -16.24 -8.69
CA ARG A 146 6.91 -17.18 -9.65
C ARG A 146 7.93 -17.76 -10.63
N ASN A 147 8.85 -16.94 -11.13
CA ASN A 147 9.92 -17.38 -12.04
C ASN A 147 10.91 -18.32 -11.34
N LEU A 148 11.12 -18.16 -10.03
CA LEU A 148 11.93 -19.04 -9.19
C LEU A 148 11.18 -20.31 -8.75
N GLY A 149 9.94 -20.52 -9.18
CA GLY A 149 9.10 -21.65 -8.75
C GLY A 149 8.61 -21.54 -7.29
N LEU A 150 8.74 -20.36 -6.68
CA LEU A 150 8.31 -20.09 -5.31
C LEU A 150 6.84 -19.64 -5.29
N PRO A 151 6.11 -19.91 -4.19
CA PRO A 151 4.76 -19.39 -4.03
C PRO A 151 4.78 -17.86 -3.97
N VAL A 152 3.81 -17.24 -4.64
CA VAL A 152 3.67 -15.77 -4.66
C VAL A 152 3.31 -15.24 -3.28
N ILE A 153 2.52 -15.97 -2.52
CA ILE A 153 2.17 -15.69 -1.12
C ILE A 153 2.98 -16.65 -0.25
N ASP A 154 3.88 -16.09 0.55
CA ASP A 154 4.81 -16.86 1.36
C ASP A 154 4.21 -17.23 2.72
N LYS A 155 3.38 -18.27 2.75
CA LYS A 155 2.74 -18.70 4.00
C LYS A 155 3.75 -19.18 5.07
N ALA A 156 4.97 -19.51 4.68
CA ALA A 156 6.04 -19.99 5.56
C ALA A 156 7.02 -18.89 5.97
N TYR A 157 6.75 -17.63 5.61
CA TYR A 157 7.61 -16.50 5.92
C TYR A 157 7.90 -16.42 7.43
N LYS A 158 9.18 -16.53 7.80
CA LYS A 158 9.68 -16.54 9.19
C LYS A 158 9.01 -17.58 10.10
N ALA A 159 8.50 -18.68 9.54
CA ALA A 159 7.88 -19.75 10.33
C ALA A 159 8.85 -20.35 11.37
N SER A 160 10.15 -20.39 11.07
CA SER A 160 11.20 -20.82 12.01
C SER A 160 11.37 -19.88 13.21
N GLU A 161 10.95 -18.62 13.09
CA GLU A 161 10.90 -17.64 14.19
C GLU A 161 9.52 -17.68 14.90
N GLY A 162 8.68 -18.66 14.59
CA GLY A 162 7.34 -18.83 15.17
C GLY A 162 6.24 -17.96 14.54
N TRP A 163 6.52 -17.31 13.42
CA TRP A 163 5.51 -16.49 12.72
C TRP A 163 4.42 -17.38 12.13
N GLN A 164 3.18 -16.91 12.21
CA GLN A 164 2.00 -17.62 11.69
C GLN A 164 1.30 -16.77 10.65
N PHE A 165 1.16 -17.29 9.44
CA PHE A 165 0.39 -16.64 8.39
C PHE A 165 -1.10 -16.58 8.74
N LEU A 166 -1.73 -15.41 8.54
CA LEU A 166 -3.18 -15.23 8.71
C LEU A 166 -3.89 -15.25 7.36
N PHE A 167 -3.66 -14.24 6.54
CA PHE A 167 -4.23 -14.11 5.22
C PHE A 167 -3.41 -13.15 4.37
N SER A 168 -3.65 -13.17 3.06
CA SER A 168 -3.24 -12.11 2.16
C SER A 168 -4.40 -11.18 1.82
N MET A 169 -4.08 -9.98 1.37
CA MET A 169 -5.03 -8.95 0.99
C MET A 169 -4.62 -8.29 -0.32
N LYS A 170 -5.57 -8.25 -1.24
CA LYS A 170 -5.51 -7.48 -2.49
C LYS A 170 -6.73 -6.60 -2.64
N GLN A 171 -6.63 -5.62 -3.54
CA GLN A 171 -7.78 -4.78 -3.88
C GLN A 171 -8.95 -5.63 -4.35
N ASN A 172 -10.16 -5.28 -3.89
CA ASN A 172 -11.43 -5.98 -4.14
C ASN A 172 -11.56 -7.39 -3.54
N GLU A 173 -10.65 -7.83 -2.68
CA GLU A 173 -10.92 -9.01 -1.84
C GLU A 173 -11.89 -8.67 -0.71
N TYR A 174 -12.67 -9.65 -0.28
CA TYR A 174 -13.78 -9.46 0.65
C TYR A 174 -13.46 -9.98 2.05
N PHE A 175 -13.98 -9.28 3.04
CA PHE A 175 -13.83 -9.58 4.45
C PHE A 175 -15.16 -9.34 5.16
N VAL A 176 -15.51 -10.26 6.06
CA VAL A 176 -16.64 -10.11 6.97
C VAL A 176 -16.11 -9.57 8.30
N PHE A 177 -16.69 -8.46 8.75
CA PHE A 177 -16.27 -7.75 9.95
C PHE A 177 -17.16 -8.17 11.14
N PRO A 178 -16.61 -8.26 12.36
CA PRO A 178 -17.44 -8.27 13.55
C PRO A 178 -18.13 -6.92 13.72
N ARG A 179 -19.30 -6.91 14.36
CA ARG A 179 -20.01 -5.67 14.71
C ARG A 179 -20.17 -5.57 16.21
N THR A 180 -19.83 -4.40 16.75
CA THR A 180 -20.08 -4.05 18.15
C THR A 180 -21.10 -2.92 18.22
N GLU A 181 -21.86 -2.89 19.31
CA GLU A 181 -22.78 -1.81 19.65
C GLU A 181 -22.46 -1.31 21.05
N LYS A 182 -22.61 0.00 21.24
CA LYS A 182 -22.44 0.64 22.54
C LYS A 182 -23.74 0.55 23.31
N VAL A 183 -23.66 0.07 24.55
CA VAL A 183 -24.80 -0.07 25.46
C VAL A 183 -24.48 0.71 26.72
N GLU A 184 -25.46 1.43 27.22
CA GLU A 184 -25.36 2.11 28.51
C GLU A 184 -25.47 1.06 29.63
N LYS A 185 -24.46 1.04 30.49
CA LYS A 185 -24.42 0.25 31.71
C LYS A 185 -24.53 1.19 32.90
N ILE A 186 -25.57 0.99 33.69
CA ILE A 186 -25.81 1.76 34.90
C ILE A 186 -25.19 1.00 36.06
N ASP A 187 -24.26 1.63 36.76
CA ASP A 187 -23.73 1.11 38.02
C ASP A 187 -24.83 1.20 39.09
N GLU A 188 -25.26 0.05 39.62
CA GLU A 188 -26.40 -0.04 40.54
C GLU A 188 -26.13 0.62 41.91
N GLU A 189 -24.86 0.75 42.31
CA GLU A 189 -24.47 1.32 43.61
C GLU A 189 -24.27 2.83 43.54
N THR A 190 -23.73 3.34 42.43
CA THR A 190 -23.36 4.75 42.26
C THR A 190 -24.29 5.52 41.34
N GLY A 191 -25.10 4.83 40.53
CA GLY A 191 -25.93 5.43 39.48
C GLY A 191 -25.14 5.96 38.28
N GLU A 192 -23.85 5.67 38.19
CA GLU A 192 -22.99 6.13 37.10
C GLU A 192 -23.33 5.40 35.79
N ILE A 193 -23.52 6.16 34.71
CA ILE A 193 -23.75 5.60 33.37
C ILE A 193 -22.40 5.47 32.68
N THR A 194 -22.01 4.23 32.38
CA THR A 194 -20.82 3.89 31.60
C THR A 194 -21.23 3.31 30.25
N GLU A 195 -20.42 3.53 29.21
CA GLU A 195 -20.64 2.88 27.90
C GLU A 195 -19.83 1.59 27.83
N GLU A 196 -20.50 0.46 27.58
CA GLU A 196 -19.87 -0.83 27.30
C GLU A 196 -20.09 -1.21 25.84
N GLU A 197 -19.04 -1.71 25.16
CA GLU A 197 -19.18 -2.25 23.80
C GLU A 197 -19.49 -3.75 23.86
N ILE A 198 -20.65 -4.15 23.35
CA ILE A 198 -21.01 -5.57 23.19
C ILE A 198 -20.82 -6.00 21.75
N VAL A 199 -20.41 -7.26 21.54
CA VAL A 199 -20.36 -7.86 20.21
C VAL A 199 -21.77 -8.32 19.84
N VAL A 200 -22.35 -7.74 18.80
CA VAL A 200 -23.70 -8.10 18.29
C VAL A 200 -23.65 -9.02 17.07
N PHE A 201 -22.47 -9.18 16.48
CA PHE A 201 -22.24 -10.08 15.36
C PHE A 201 -20.76 -10.50 15.36
N ASP A 202 -20.51 -11.81 15.44
CA ASP A 202 -19.19 -12.40 15.23
C ASP A 202 -19.23 -13.28 13.98
N PRO A 203 -18.37 -13.04 12.97
CA PRO A 203 -18.30 -13.89 11.78
C PRO A 203 -17.86 -15.33 12.06
N ASN A 204 -17.25 -15.62 13.22
CA ASN A 204 -16.85 -16.97 13.60
C ASN A 204 -18.00 -17.80 14.19
N ASP A 205 -19.07 -17.16 14.65
CA ASP A 205 -20.21 -17.81 15.30
C ASP A 205 -21.32 -18.23 14.32
N ILE A 206 -21.16 -17.92 13.04
CA ILE A 206 -22.16 -18.19 12.00
C ILE A 206 -21.57 -18.92 10.79
N ASP A 207 -22.40 -19.72 10.12
CA ASP A 207 -22.01 -20.34 8.85
C ASP A 207 -22.04 -19.30 7.71
N LEU A 208 -20.86 -18.80 7.33
CA LEU A 208 -20.68 -17.84 6.25
C LEU A 208 -20.97 -18.41 4.84
N LEU A 209 -21.03 -19.74 4.69
CA LEU A 209 -21.35 -20.38 3.41
C LEU A 209 -22.85 -20.61 3.23
N ASN A 210 -23.64 -20.54 4.30
CA ASN A 210 -25.09 -20.69 4.25
C ASN A 210 -25.76 -19.41 3.70
N PRO A 211 -26.46 -19.48 2.54
CA PRO A 211 -27.18 -18.34 1.98
C PRO A 211 -28.25 -17.73 2.89
N ASP A 212 -28.84 -18.51 3.80
CA ASP A 212 -29.87 -18.02 4.72
C ASP A 212 -29.32 -16.95 5.68
N ASN A 213 -28.00 -16.97 5.94
CA ASN A 213 -27.32 -16.00 6.79
C ASN A 213 -26.98 -14.68 6.07
N TYR A 214 -27.26 -14.54 4.78
CA TYR A 214 -26.83 -13.37 3.99
C TYR A 214 -27.40 -12.05 4.49
N LYS A 215 -28.62 -12.06 5.04
CA LYS A 215 -29.20 -10.86 5.68
C LYS A 215 -28.36 -10.38 6.87
N LEU A 216 -27.73 -11.30 7.60
CA LEU A 216 -26.85 -11.01 8.74
C LEU A 216 -25.43 -10.65 8.29
N ILE A 217 -24.93 -11.31 7.24
CA ILE A 217 -23.56 -11.12 6.74
C ILE A 217 -23.41 -9.83 5.93
N SER A 218 -24.38 -9.52 5.07
CA SER A 218 -24.33 -8.41 4.11
C SER A 218 -23.94 -7.07 4.74
N PRO A 219 -24.56 -6.60 5.85
CA PRO A 219 -24.19 -5.35 6.50
C PRO A 219 -22.73 -5.30 6.99
N ASN A 220 -22.12 -6.47 7.21
CA ASN A 220 -20.78 -6.63 7.73
C ASN A 220 -19.78 -7.05 6.64
N LEU A 221 -20.19 -7.09 5.37
CA LEU A 221 -19.36 -7.53 4.25
C LEU A 221 -18.73 -6.34 3.54
N PHE A 222 -17.39 -6.28 3.59
CA PHE A 222 -16.61 -5.21 3.01
C PHE A 222 -15.53 -5.72 2.07
N ARG A 223 -15.24 -4.97 1.01
CA ARG A 223 -14.14 -5.19 0.08
C ARG A 223 -13.00 -4.22 0.33
N VAL A 224 -11.78 -4.69 0.11
CA VAL A 224 -10.57 -3.87 0.21
C VAL A 224 -10.58 -2.81 -0.90
N GLN A 225 -10.48 -1.54 -0.52
CA GLN A 225 -10.37 -0.44 -1.48
C GLN A 225 -8.92 -0.11 -1.78
N LYS A 226 -8.14 0.16 -0.72
CA LYS A 226 -6.72 0.52 -0.80
C LYS A 226 -6.05 0.21 0.53
N PHE A 227 -4.74 0.05 0.48
CA PHE A 227 -3.86 0.09 1.64
C PHE A 227 -2.72 1.04 1.33
N SER A 228 -2.29 1.85 2.29
CA SER A 228 -1.25 2.85 2.07
C SER A 228 -0.37 3.06 3.28
N LYS A 229 0.85 3.49 3.03
CA LYS A 229 1.79 3.95 4.06
C LYS A 229 1.66 5.46 4.19
N LEU A 230 1.13 5.91 5.32
CA LEU A 230 1.01 7.32 5.68
C LEU A 230 2.21 7.72 6.55
N ILE A 231 2.76 8.89 6.30
CA ILE A 231 3.89 9.44 7.05
C ILE A 231 3.39 10.71 7.74
N TYR A 232 3.38 10.70 9.07
CA TYR A 232 3.01 11.82 9.93
C TYR A 232 4.25 12.27 10.70
N GLY A 233 4.97 13.26 10.16
CA GLY A 233 6.27 13.67 10.72
C GLY A 233 7.24 12.49 10.73
N ASN A 234 7.68 12.09 11.93
CA ASN A 234 8.58 10.95 12.12
C ASN A 234 7.84 9.60 12.30
N SER A 235 6.52 9.61 12.38
CA SER A 235 5.70 8.42 12.60
C SER A 235 5.20 7.85 11.28
N VAL A 236 5.33 6.53 11.12
CA VAL A 236 4.78 5.80 9.98
C VAL A 236 3.53 5.07 10.44
N VAL A 237 2.42 5.36 9.78
CA VAL A 237 1.13 4.72 10.03
C VAL A 237 0.69 3.98 8.78
N ARG A 238 0.12 2.80 8.94
CA ARG A 238 -0.47 2.06 7.83
C ARG A 238 -1.98 2.26 7.85
N GLU A 239 -2.52 2.60 6.69
CA GLU A 239 -3.94 2.83 6.50
C GLU A 239 -4.50 1.71 5.62
N TYR A 240 -5.47 0.97 6.17
CA TYR A 240 -6.29 0.00 5.46
C TYR A 240 -7.66 0.58 5.26
N VAL A 241 -8.14 0.61 4.03
CA VAL A 241 -9.45 1.17 3.74
C VAL A 241 -10.31 0.16 3.02
N PHE A 242 -11.50 -0.04 3.56
CA PHE A 242 -12.50 -0.97 3.09
C PHE A 242 -13.78 -0.23 2.70
N ARG A 243 -14.53 -0.83 1.79
CA ARG A 243 -15.82 -0.32 1.32
C ARG A 243 -16.85 -1.42 1.46
N HIS A 244 -18.05 -1.04 1.88
CA HIS A 244 -19.14 -1.99 1.94
C HIS A 244 -19.37 -2.59 0.54
N HIS A 245 -19.71 -3.87 0.47
CA HIS A 245 -19.77 -4.59 -0.81
C HIS A 245 -20.77 -4.00 -1.83
N LEU A 246 -21.84 -3.35 -1.37
CA LEU A 246 -22.82 -2.67 -2.23
C LEU A 246 -22.40 -1.24 -2.64
N GLU A 247 -21.29 -0.72 -2.12
CA GLU A 247 -20.87 0.65 -2.43
C GLU A 247 -20.19 0.75 -3.80
N THR A 248 -20.77 1.56 -4.65
CA THR A 248 -20.32 1.82 -6.03
C THR A 248 -19.55 3.13 -6.17
N SER A 249 -19.64 4.04 -5.19
CA SER A 249 -19.01 5.36 -5.24
C SER A 249 -17.98 5.55 -4.13
N ILE A 250 -16.91 6.28 -4.43
CA ILE A 250 -15.88 6.63 -3.44
C ILE A 250 -16.22 8.02 -2.88
N LYS A 251 -17.17 8.07 -1.95
CA LYS A 251 -17.54 9.30 -1.23
C LYS A 251 -17.19 9.17 0.25
N ASN A 252 -16.15 9.88 0.68
CA ASN A 252 -15.73 9.95 2.09
C ASN A 252 -16.27 11.24 2.72
N THR A 253 -17.54 11.55 2.47
CA THR A 253 -18.12 12.88 2.73
C THR A 253 -18.58 13.07 4.16
N SER A 254 -18.79 12.01 4.94
CA SER A 254 -19.25 12.09 6.32
C SER A 254 -18.65 10.98 7.19
N SER A 255 -18.17 11.36 8.38
CA SER A 255 -17.73 10.43 9.43
C SER A 255 -18.88 9.55 9.94
N VAL A 256 -20.13 10.00 9.83
CA VAL A 256 -21.33 9.27 10.25
C VAL A 256 -21.52 7.98 9.44
N LEU A 257 -21.00 7.92 8.23
CA LEU A 257 -21.10 6.74 7.36
C LEU A 257 -19.97 5.72 7.60
N LYS A 258 -19.02 6.03 8.49
CA LYS A 258 -17.97 5.10 8.89
C LYS A 258 -18.59 3.95 9.70
N GLY A 259 -18.24 2.72 9.38
CA GLY A 259 -18.89 1.51 9.92
C GLY A 259 -20.08 1.03 9.10
N ILE A 260 -20.63 1.88 8.22
CA ILE A 260 -21.79 1.54 7.38
C ILE A 260 -21.36 1.36 5.92
N THR A 261 -20.83 2.41 5.30
CA THR A 261 -20.45 2.39 3.87
C THR A 261 -18.94 2.19 3.68
N TRP A 262 -18.15 2.50 4.71
CA TRP A 262 -16.71 2.31 4.72
C TRP A 262 -16.14 2.09 6.11
N ILE A 263 -15.01 1.40 6.17
CA ILE A 263 -14.23 1.20 7.40
C ILE A 263 -12.76 1.48 7.08
N ASP A 264 -12.02 2.06 8.03
CA ASP A 264 -10.57 2.16 7.96
C ASP A 264 -9.90 1.67 9.25
N PHE A 265 -8.76 0.99 9.09
CA PHE A 265 -7.82 0.77 10.18
C PHE A 265 -6.59 1.66 9.96
N ARG A 266 -6.19 2.36 11.02
CA ARG A 266 -4.94 3.15 11.05
C ARG A 266 -3.83 2.42 11.81
N SER A 267 -3.91 1.10 11.84
CA SER A 267 -2.94 0.18 12.45
C SER A 267 -3.25 -1.23 11.96
N SER A 268 -2.37 -2.18 12.23
CA SER A 268 -2.67 -3.60 12.03
C SER A 268 -3.68 -4.16 13.04
N LYS A 269 -3.92 -3.47 14.17
CA LYS A 269 -4.87 -3.91 15.20
C LYS A 269 -6.27 -4.12 14.63
N GLY A 270 -6.88 -5.27 14.93
CA GLY A 270 -8.23 -5.63 14.49
C GLY A 270 -8.27 -6.36 13.15
N LEU A 271 -7.17 -6.42 12.40
CA LEU A 271 -7.08 -7.27 11.20
C LEU A 271 -7.17 -8.76 11.55
N ASP A 272 -6.84 -9.16 12.78
CA ASP A 272 -7.01 -10.51 13.30
C ASP A 272 -8.46 -10.90 13.60
N LYS A 273 -9.37 -9.92 13.68
CA LYS A 273 -10.79 -10.13 13.99
C LYS A 273 -11.68 -10.28 12.75
N ILE A 274 -11.16 -9.97 11.57
CA ILE A 274 -11.92 -10.03 10.31
C ILE A 274 -11.71 -11.36 9.60
N VAL A 275 -12.76 -11.86 8.94
CA VAL A 275 -12.72 -13.15 8.25
C VAL A 275 -12.70 -12.93 6.74
N LYS A 276 -11.63 -13.39 6.07
CA LYS A 276 -11.53 -13.34 4.60
C LYS A 276 -12.56 -14.26 3.97
N VAL A 277 -13.24 -13.79 2.94
CA VAL A 277 -14.21 -14.60 2.17
C VAL A 277 -14.01 -14.40 0.67
N ARG A 278 -14.29 -15.45 -0.11
CA ARG A 278 -14.32 -15.37 -1.57
C ARG A 278 -15.77 -15.26 -2.03
N VAL A 279 -16.05 -14.24 -2.83
CA VAL A 279 -17.36 -14.02 -3.44
C VAL A 279 -17.26 -14.27 -4.95
N ASN A 280 -18.23 -14.99 -5.52
CA ASN A 280 -18.29 -15.22 -6.97
C ASN A 280 -19.02 -14.08 -7.71
N HIS A 281 -19.13 -14.20 -9.04
CA HIS A 281 -19.71 -13.15 -9.89
C HIS A 281 -21.20 -12.83 -9.62
N ILE A 282 -21.92 -13.69 -8.90
CA ILE A 282 -23.33 -13.47 -8.54
C ILE A 282 -23.51 -13.07 -7.06
N GLY A 283 -22.41 -12.77 -6.35
CA GLY A 283 -22.48 -12.36 -4.94
C GLY A 283 -22.56 -13.52 -3.93
N LYS A 284 -22.39 -14.78 -4.37
CA LYS A 284 -22.38 -15.94 -3.46
C LYS A 284 -21.01 -16.08 -2.79
N ILE A 285 -20.99 -16.30 -1.48
CA ILE A 285 -19.77 -16.70 -0.76
C ILE A 285 -19.46 -18.16 -1.12
N VAL A 286 -18.25 -18.41 -1.61
CA VAL A 286 -17.81 -19.73 -2.11
C VAL A 286 -16.60 -20.29 -1.35
N SER A 287 -15.94 -19.49 -0.51
CA SER A 287 -14.82 -19.92 0.33
C SER A 287 -14.69 -19.00 1.53
N VAL A 288 -14.24 -19.55 2.66
CA VAL A 288 -13.89 -18.83 3.88
C VAL A 288 -12.39 -19.05 4.15
N GLY A 289 -11.67 -18.00 4.55
CA GLY A 289 -10.22 -18.03 4.74
C GLY A 289 -9.41 -17.73 3.49
N GLU A 290 -8.11 -18.02 3.54
CA GLU A 290 -7.19 -17.83 2.43
C GLU A 290 -7.43 -18.85 1.31
N TYR A 291 -7.44 -18.38 0.05
CA TYR A 291 -7.68 -19.18 -1.16
C TYR A 291 -6.66 -18.92 -2.27
#